data_AF-A0A2H3I6L2-F1
#
_entry.id   AF-A0A2H3I6L2-F1
#
_cell.length_a   1.000
_cell.length_b   1.000
_cell.length_c   1.000
_cell.angle_alpha   90.00
_cell.angle_beta   90.00
_cell.angle_gamma   90.00
#
_symmetry.space_group_name_H-M   'P 1'
#
loop_
_entity.id
_entity.type
_entity.pdbx_description
1 polymer ?
#
loop_
_entity_poly.entity_id
_entity_poly.type
_entity_poly.pdbx_seq_one_letter_code
_entity_poly.pdbx_strand_id
1 'polypeptide(L)'
;MKDRGHDQYIANAALKFNLKLGGIYQIVESRNLGIVGQNKTMVVGIDVTHPSPGSSSNAPSISATVGSIDKFLGLWPTILRIQRARQENVDDLTEMFKSDPEVAIPGLASKMILVAFISGFQ
;
A
#
# COMPACT_ATOMS: atom_id res chain seq x y z
N MET A 1 -37.29 14.66 -7.78
CA MET A 1 -35.97 15.11 -8.25
C MET A 1 -35.01 13.95 -8.08
N LYS A 2 -34.36 13.45 -9.14
CA LYS A 2 -33.32 12.43 -9.01
C LYS A 2 -32.12 13.11 -8.36
N ASP A 3 -31.73 12.67 -7.17
CA ASP A 3 -30.70 13.36 -6.38
C ASP A 3 -29.38 13.30 -7.16
N ARG A 4 -28.93 14.46 -7.65
CA ARG A 4 -27.77 14.57 -8.55
C ARG A 4 -26.53 14.12 -7.78
N GLY A 5 -25.96 12.99 -8.16
CA GLY A 5 -24.75 12.42 -7.57
C GLY A 5 -24.96 11.21 -6.66
N HIS A 6 -26.21 10.84 -6.35
CA HIS A 6 -26.50 9.67 -5.53
C HIS A 6 -26.01 8.36 -6.18
N ASP A 7 -26.24 8.20 -7.49
CA ASP A 7 -25.77 7.04 -8.25
C ASP A 7 -24.23 6.94 -8.24
N GLN A 8 -23.52 8.07 -8.38
CA GLN A 8 -22.06 8.12 -8.33
C GLN A 8 -21.52 7.83 -6.92
N TYR A 9 -22.20 8.33 -5.90
CA TYR A 9 -21.86 8.05 -4.50
C TYR A 9 -21.96 6.55 -4.21
N ILE A 10 -23.07 5.90 -4.62
CA ILE A 10 -23.25 4.46 -4.47
C ILE A 10 -22.16 3.70 -5.23
N ALA A 11 -21.84 4.11 -6.47
CA ALA A 11 -20.77 3.47 -7.25
C ALA A 11 -19.41 3.54 -6.52
N ASN A 12 -19.05 4.70 -5.97
CA ASN A 12 -17.80 4.87 -5.22
C ASN A 12 -17.79 4.08 -3.90
N ALA A 13 -18.95 3.96 -3.23
CA ALA A 13 -19.08 3.13 -2.04
C ALA A 13 -18.91 1.64 -2.40
N ALA A 14 -19.64 1.16 -3.42
CA ALA A 14 -19.57 -0.21 -3.92
C ALA A 14 -18.14 -0.59 -4.33
N LEU A 15 -17.40 0.33 -4.95
CA LEU A 15 -15.97 0.17 -5.25
C LEU A 15 -15.17 -0.16 -3.98
N LYS A 16 -15.32 0.64 -2.92
CA LYS A 16 -14.61 0.42 -1.65
C LYS A 16 -15.02 -0.90 -0.99
N PHE A 17 -16.30 -1.26 -1.05
CA PHE A 17 -16.78 -2.54 -0.54
C PHE A 17 -16.17 -3.71 -1.29
N ASN A 18 -16.12 -3.66 -2.63
CA ASN A 18 -15.49 -4.68 -3.46
C ASN A 18 -14.03 -4.92 -3.04
N LEU A 19 -13.23 -3.84 -2.94
CA LEU A 19 -11.81 -3.94 -2.56
C LEU A 19 -11.63 -4.50 -1.13
N LYS A 20 -12.47 -4.09 -0.17
CA LYS A 20 -12.40 -4.60 1.21
C LYS A 20 -12.75 -6.08 1.34
N LEU A 21 -13.52 -6.63 0.41
CA LEU A 21 -13.89 -8.04 0.36
C LEU A 21 -12.92 -8.88 -0.51
N GLY A 22 -11.79 -8.31 -0.94
CA GLY A 22 -10.80 -9.00 -1.76
C GLY A 22 -11.11 -9.00 -3.27
N GLY A 23 -12.11 -8.23 -3.70
CA GLY A 23 -12.45 -8.09 -5.11
C GLY A 23 -11.47 -7.19 -5.86
N ILE A 24 -11.36 -7.39 -7.18
CA ILE A 24 -10.59 -6.55 -8.09
C ILE A 24 -11.57 -5.67 -8.87
N TYR A 25 -11.30 -4.37 -8.96
CA TYR A 25 -12.16 -3.44 -9.71
C TYR A 25 -11.70 -3.25 -11.15
N GLN A 26 -10.41 -2.97 -11.35
CA GLN A 26 -9.82 -2.71 -12.66
C GLN A 26 -8.49 -3.46 -12.79
N ILE A 27 -8.19 -3.91 -14.00
CA ILE A 27 -6.95 -4.60 -14.33
C ILE A 27 -6.34 -3.91 -15.54
N VAL A 28 -5.04 -3.68 -15.49
CA VAL A 28 -4.27 -3.18 -16.63
C VAL A 28 -3.85 -4.36 -17.50
N GLU A 29 -3.97 -4.24 -18.82
CA GLU A 29 -3.55 -5.30 -19.73
C GLU A 29 -2.07 -5.66 -19.55
N SER A 30 -1.76 -6.95 -19.46
CA SER A 30 -0.40 -7.45 -19.19
C SER A 30 0.68 -6.91 -20.14
N ARG A 31 0.33 -6.63 -21.41
CA ARG A 31 1.26 -6.06 -22.40
C ARG A 31 1.76 -4.66 -22.03
N ASN A 32 1.00 -3.93 -21.19
CA ASN A 32 1.33 -2.58 -20.74
C ASN A 32 2.07 -2.58 -19.39
N LEU A 33 2.25 -3.75 -18.75
CA LEU A 33 2.81 -3.86 -17.40
C LEU A 33 4.32 -4.20 -17.37
N GLY A 34 4.94 -4.47 -18.52
CA GLY A 34 6.36 -4.78 -18.61
C GLY A 34 6.78 -5.92 -17.67
N ILE A 35 7.71 -5.65 -16.75
CA ILE A 35 8.21 -6.65 -15.80
C ILE A 35 7.17 -7.09 -14.77
N VAL A 36 6.21 -6.23 -14.42
CA VAL A 36 5.13 -6.54 -13.47
C VAL A 36 4.19 -7.59 -14.05
N GLY A 37 3.91 -7.52 -15.35
CA GLY A 37 3.06 -8.49 -16.06
C GLY A 37 3.58 -9.93 -16.04
N GLN A 38 4.86 -10.14 -15.69
CA GLN A 38 5.50 -11.46 -15.62
C GLN A 38 5.15 -12.24 -14.33
N ASN A 39 4.39 -11.64 -13.40
CA ASN A 39 4.02 -12.24 -12.11
C ASN A 39 5.23 -12.70 -11.27
N LYS A 40 6.33 -11.96 -11.37
CA LYS A 40 7.59 -12.19 -10.63
C LYS A 40 8.13 -10.89 -10.02
N THR A 41 7.28 -9.87 -9.97
CA THR A 41 7.66 -8.55 -9.48
C THR A 41 6.56 -8.05 -8.56
N MET A 42 6.96 -7.69 -7.35
CA MET A 42 6.12 -7.03 -6.36
C MET A 42 6.34 -5.53 -6.44
N VAL A 43 5.26 -4.75 -6.49
CA VAL A 43 5.31 -3.30 -6.32
C VAL A 43 5.04 -2.99 -4.86
N VAL A 44 5.89 -2.15 -4.28
CA VAL A 44 5.84 -1.80 -2.86
C VAL A 44 5.74 -0.28 -2.70
N GLY A 45 4.80 0.16 -1.87
CA GLY A 45 4.67 1.53 -1.42
C GLY A 45 5.09 1.66 0.04
N ILE A 46 5.88 2.68 0.38
CA ILE A 46 6.29 2.95 1.76
C ILE A 46 6.08 4.43 2.06
N ASP A 47 5.50 4.72 3.21
CA ASP A 47 5.43 6.07 3.78
C ASP A 47 5.77 6.03 5.28
N VAL A 48 6.32 7.15 5.76
CA VAL A 48 6.49 7.42 7.18
C VAL A 48 5.77 8.71 7.50
N THR A 49 4.87 8.63 8.47
CA THR A 49 4.13 9.78 8.99
C THR A 49 4.73 10.21 10.32
N HIS A 50 5.05 11.49 10.45
CA HIS A 50 5.54 12.10 11.67
C HIS A 50 4.41 12.77 12.49
N PRO A 51 4.59 12.92 13.81
CA PRO A 51 3.68 13.70 14.63
C PRO A 51 3.58 15.16 14.16
N SER A 52 2.37 15.72 14.21
CA SER A 52 2.13 17.13 13.85
C SER A 52 2.91 18.10 14.75
N PRO A 53 3.25 19.31 14.25
CA PRO A 53 3.83 20.37 15.07
C PRO A 53 3.03 20.64 16.35
N GLY A 54 3.71 20.75 17.49
CA GLY A 54 3.07 20.92 18.81
C GLY A 54 2.77 19.62 19.56
N SER A 55 2.98 18.47 18.94
CA SER A 55 2.96 17.16 19.64
C SER A 55 4.14 17.03 20.61
N SER A 56 4.01 16.12 21.58
CA SER A 56 5.12 15.75 22.48
C SER A 56 6.39 15.43 21.68
N SER A 57 7.55 15.88 22.17
CA SER A 57 8.85 15.63 21.53
C SER A 57 9.15 14.14 21.35
N ASN A 58 8.51 13.28 22.15
CA ASN A 58 8.69 11.84 22.13
C ASN A 58 7.54 11.11 21.40
N ALA A 59 6.64 11.84 20.73
CA ALA A 59 5.58 11.23 19.94
C ALA A 59 6.23 10.38 18.82
N PRO A 60 5.84 9.11 18.68
CA PRO A 60 6.47 8.21 17.73
C PRO A 60 6.06 8.52 16.30
N SER A 61 6.89 8.11 15.34
CA SER A 61 6.50 8.05 13.93
C SER A 61 5.74 6.75 13.65
N ILE A 62 4.98 6.72 12.57
CA ILE A 62 4.33 5.50 12.07
C ILE A 62 4.83 5.23 10.66
N SER A 63 5.38 4.05 10.40
CA SER A 63 5.61 3.57 9.04
C SER A 63 4.44 2.73 8.55
N ALA A 64 4.11 2.94 7.28
CA ALA A 64 3.13 2.17 6.53
C ALA A 64 3.77 1.62 5.28
N THR A 65 3.70 0.30 5.12
CA THR A 65 4.24 -0.42 3.97
C THR A 65 3.12 -1.22 3.32
N VAL A 66 2.96 -1.08 2.00
CA VAL A 66 1.97 -1.83 1.20
C VAL A 66 2.67 -2.60 0.08
N GLY A 67 2.15 -3.77 -0.28
CA GLY A 67 2.70 -4.60 -1.35
C GLY A 67 1.64 -5.22 -2.23
N SER A 68 1.84 -5.20 -3.56
CA SER A 68 0.98 -5.92 -4.50
C SER A 68 1.17 -7.43 -4.34
N ILE A 69 0.08 -8.19 -4.34
CA ILE A 69 0.14 -9.65 -4.14
C ILE A 69 0.08 -10.47 -5.42
N ASP A 70 -0.12 -9.84 -6.57
CA ASP A 70 -0.11 -10.48 -7.88
C ASP A 70 0.14 -9.44 -9.00
N LYS A 71 0.24 -9.92 -10.25
CA LYS A 71 0.35 -9.08 -11.45
C LYS A 71 -0.90 -8.25 -11.76
N PHE A 72 -2.04 -8.50 -11.13
CA PHE A 72 -3.29 -7.79 -11.41
C PHE A 72 -3.35 -6.45 -10.69
N LEU A 73 -2.52 -6.24 -9.67
CA LEU A 73 -2.38 -4.99 -8.92
C LEU A 73 -3.71 -4.53 -8.27
N GLY A 74 -4.60 -5.48 -7.96
CA GLY A 74 -5.92 -5.20 -7.40
C GLY A 74 -5.95 -5.13 -5.87
N LEU A 75 -5.03 -5.84 -5.21
CA LEU A 75 -4.98 -5.98 -3.75
C LEU A 75 -3.60 -5.58 -3.21
N TRP A 76 -3.64 -4.84 -2.10
CA TRP A 76 -2.48 -4.19 -1.49
C TRP A 76 -2.55 -4.27 0.03
N PRO A 77 -2.28 -5.44 0.64
CA PRO A 77 -2.22 -5.57 2.09
C PRO A 77 -1.18 -4.61 2.69
N THR A 78 -1.42 -4.19 3.92
CA THR A 78 -0.66 -3.12 4.59
C THR A 78 -0.07 -3.61 5.91
N ILE A 79 1.21 -3.30 6.12
CA ILE A 79 1.91 -3.51 7.38
C ILE A 79 2.17 -2.15 8.02
N LEU A 80 1.75 -1.99 9.27
CA LEU A 80 1.99 -0.80 10.08
C LEU A 80 3.01 -1.09 11.19
N ARG A 81 3.90 -0.13 11.45
CA ARG A 81 4.85 -0.18 12.58
C ARG A 81 5.00 1.18 13.24
N ILE A 82 5.15 1.14 14.57
CA ILE A 82 5.51 2.30 15.37
C ILE A 82 7.03 2.40 15.40
N GLN A 83 7.56 3.59 15.16
CA GLN A 83 9.00 3.85 15.09
C GLN A 83 9.40 5.00 16.02
N ARG A 84 10.70 5.17 16.22
CA ARG A 84 11.21 6.31 16.98
C ARG A 84 10.78 7.64 16.35
N ALA A 85 10.60 8.65 17.19
CA ALA A 85 10.18 9.98 16.76
C ALA A 85 11.10 10.51 15.64
N ARG A 86 10.49 10.97 14.54
CA ARG A 86 11.17 11.55 13.38
C ARG A 86 12.21 10.64 12.70
N GLN A 87 12.08 9.33 12.89
CA GLN A 87 12.85 8.34 12.13
C GLN A 87 12.22 8.11 10.76
N GLU A 88 12.94 8.51 9.70
CA GLU A 88 12.51 8.37 8.30
C GLU A 88 12.77 6.96 7.73
N ASN A 89 13.85 6.32 8.18
CA ASN A 89 14.17 4.98 7.72
C ASN A 89 13.22 3.96 8.34
N VAL A 90 12.60 3.14 7.49
CA VAL A 90 11.85 1.97 7.95
C VAL A 90 12.82 0.82 8.19
N ASP A 91 12.95 0.44 9.45
CA ASP A 91 13.80 -0.69 9.83
C ASP A 91 13.15 -2.03 9.41
N ASP A 92 13.98 -3.02 9.09
CA ASP A 92 13.60 -4.41 8.88
C ASP A 92 12.48 -4.66 7.85
N LEU A 93 12.42 -3.86 6.78
CA LEU A 93 11.47 -4.04 5.67
C LEU A 93 11.43 -5.48 5.13
N THR A 94 12.60 -6.12 5.05
CA THR A 94 12.69 -7.51 4.60
C THR A 94 11.97 -8.47 5.56
N GLU A 95 12.06 -8.24 6.87
CA GLU A 95 11.37 -9.06 7.86
C GLU A 95 9.87 -8.77 7.90
N MET A 96 9.47 -7.51 7.71
CA MET A 96 8.05 -7.13 7.57
C MET A 96 7.37 -7.97 6.50
N PHE A 97 7.96 -8.05 5.30
CA PHE A 97 7.39 -8.83 4.20
C PHE A 97 7.49 -10.35 4.36
N LYS A 98 8.48 -10.85 5.11
CA LYS A 98 8.62 -12.29 5.37
C LYS A 98 7.66 -12.79 6.45
N SER A 99 7.36 -11.94 7.44
CA SER A 99 6.56 -12.31 8.61
C SER A 99 5.06 -12.19 8.36
N ASP A 100 4.63 -11.36 7.41
CA ASP A 100 3.22 -11.19 7.08
C ASP A 100 2.76 -12.23 6.05
N PRO A 101 1.88 -13.19 6.41
CA PRO A 101 1.44 -14.25 5.50
C PRO A 101 0.61 -13.73 4.33
N GLU A 102 0.00 -12.54 4.42
CA GLU A 102 -0.78 -11.95 3.33
C GLU A 102 0.12 -11.37 2.23
N VAL A 103 1.35 -10.97 2.60
CA VAL A 103 2.33 -10.39 1.66
C VAL A 103 3.46 -11.35 1.30
N ALA A 104 3.72 -12.35 2.14
CA ALA A 104 4.73 -13.38 1.94
C ALA A 104 4.30 -14.38 0.86
N ILE A 105 4.32 -13.96 -0.41
CA ILE A 105 3.97 -14.81 -1.55
C ILE A 105 5.24 -15.44 -2.15
N PRO A 106 5.38 -16.77 -2.10
CA PRO A 106 6.54 -17.46 -2.67
C PRO A 106 6.74 -17.12 -4.14
N GLY A 107 7.92 -16.60 -4.48
CA GLY A 107 8.33 -16.30 -5.87
C GLY A 107 7.90 -14.93 -6.42
N LEU A 108 7.00 -14.19 -5.77
CA LEU A 108 6.64 -12.83 -6.19
C LEU A 108 7.69 -11.79 -5.77
N ALA A 109 8.35 -12.02 -4.64
CA ALA A 109 9.42 -11.17 -4.10
C ALA A 109 10.80 -11.37 -4.76
N SER A 110 10.89 -12.13 -5.87
CA SER A 110 12.18 -12.31 -6.57
C SER A 110 12.69 -11.01 -7.23
N LYS A 111 11.79 -10.05 -7.48
CA LYS A 111 12.11 -8.67 -7.88
C LYS A 111 11.14 -7.71 -7.19
N MET A 112 11.65 -6.64 -6.57
CA MET A 112 10.84 -5.65 -5.88
C MET A 112 11.03 -4.28 -6.54
N ILE A 113 9.93 -3.62 -6.88
CA ILE A 113 9.92 -2.19 -7.24
C ILE A 113 9.48 -1.44 -6.00
N LEU A 114 10.40 -0.64 -5.44
CA LEU A 114 10.09 0.23 -4.31
C LEU A 114 9.69 1.62 -4.80
N VAL A 115 8.52 2.07 -4.39
CA VAL A 115 8.02 3.45 -4.53
C VAL A 115 7.91 4.03 -3.13
N ALA A 116 8.94 4.75 -2.69
CA ALA A 116 8.93 5.42 -1.40
C ALA A 116 8.35 6.83 -1.55
N PHE A 117 7.40 7.18 -0.70
CA PHE A 117 6.94 8.54 -0.50
C PHE A 117 7.49 8.99 0.86
N ILE A 118 8.31 10.03 0.85
CA ILE A 118 8.81 10.66 2.08
C ILE A 118 7.98 11.91 2.25
N SER A 119 7.12 11.96 3.27
CA SER A 119 6.27 13.12 3.57
C SER A 119 7.09 14.27 4.19
N GLY A 120 7.99 14.85 3.40
CA GLY A 120 8.86 15.96 3.80
C GLY A 120 8.22 17.37 3.77
N PHE A 121 6.89 17.49 3.82
CA PHE A 121 6.22 18.80 3.84
C PHE A 121 4.98 18.79 4.73
N GLN A 122 5.18 19.04 6.03
CA GLN A 122 4.29 19.85 6.88
C GLN A 122 5.12 20.66 7.88
#